data_AF-A0A166SQD1-F1
#
_entry.id   AF-A0A166SQD1-F1
#
_cell.length_a   1.000
_cell.length_b   1.000
_cell.length_c   1.000
_cell.angle_alpha   90.00
_cell.angle_beta   90.00
_cell.angle_gamma   90.00
#
_symmetry.space_group_name_H-M   'P 1'
#
loop_
_entity.id
_entity.type
_entity.pdbx_description
1 polymer ?
#
loop_
_entity_poly.entity_id
_entity_poly.type
_entity_poly.pdbx_seq_one_letter_code
_entity_poly.pdbx_strand_id
1 'polypeptide(L)'
;MMIKKMTAGALALTIAGGMAVAQDAPFGTDADAEYAAKLWSVMEEMNLAGEGMVRSFPYEGVAPHGMMLETFYTTATLDGHTGDLVVKRNYGPEGVSVNEVMADPDKHLGALTVMFRREAGFDADNADWFWVKYLPDGSLDKNPKGMRLAGKVAKGADQGCIACHSGAGDDMLFTTDHLASN
;
A
#
# COMPACT_ATOMS: atom_id res chain seq x y z
N MET A 1 27.32 46.54 51.22
CA MET A 1 28.37 46.42 50.19
C MET A 1 28.32 44.99 49.66
N MET A 2 28.23 44.87 48.33
CA MET A 2 27.85 43.75 47.45
C MET A 2 27.87 42.29 47.94
N ILE A 3 26.73 41.60 47.73
CA ILE A 3 26.62 40.14 47.55
C ILE A 3 26.82 39.85 46.06
N LYS A 4 27.82 39.03 45.71
CA LYS A 4 28.06 38.58 44.33
C LYS A 4 27.55 37.14 44.17
N LYS A 5 26.40 36.98 43.51
CA LYS A 5 25.92 35.68 42.99
C LYS A 5 26.39 35.55 41.54
N MET A 6 27.10 34.48 41.20
CA MET A 6 27.31 34.07 39.80
C MET A 6 26.51 32.80 39.57
N THR A 7 25.40 32.95 38.87
CA THR A 7 24.56 31.89 38.32
C THR A 7 25.20 31.32 37.05
N ALA A 8 25.40 30.00 37.01
CA ALA A 8 25.71 29.25 35.80
C ALA A 8 24.44 29.14 34.93
N GLY A 9 24.50 29.60 33.68
CA GLY A 9 23.44 29.43 32.71
C GLY A 9 23.58 28.10 31.98
N ALA A 10 22.55 27.25 32.04
CA ALA A 10 22.42 26.08 31.18
C ALA A 10 21.71 26.50 29.88
N LEU A 11 22.37 26.31 28.75
CA LEU A 11 21.80 26.51 27.42
C LEU A 11 21.12 25.20 26.98
N ALA A 12 19.80 25.15 27.01
CA ALA A 12 19.03 24.04 26.45
C ALA A 12 18.86 24.27 24.95
N LEU A 13 19.48 23.43 24.14
CA LEU A 13 19.33 23.42 22.68
C LEU A 13 18.10 22.55 22.34
N THR A 14 16.96 23.18 22.05
CA THR A 14 15.78 22.48 21.53
C THR A 14 15.94 22.25 20.04
N ILE A 15 16.18 21.00 19.64
CA ILE A 15 16.08 20.55 18.24
C ILE A 15 14.61 20.22 17.99
N ALA A 16 13.88 21.12 17.33
CA ALA A 16 12.54 20.86 16.82
C ALA A 16 12.51 21.24 15.34
N GLY A 17 12.61 20.25 14.46
CA GLY A 17 12.62 20.49 13.01
C GLY A 17 12.67 19.20 12.23
N GLY A 18 11.55 18.45 12.20
CA GLY A 18 11.45 17.23 11.41
C GLY A 18 10.03 16.71 11.15
N MET A 19 9.02 17.12 11.93
CA MET A 19 7.68 16.53 11.85
C MET A 19 6.71 17.25 10.88
N ALA A 20 7.02 18.45 10.40
CA ALA A 20 6.03 19.27 9.69
C ALA A 20 5.81 18.94 8.20
N VAL A 21 6.59 18.04 7.58
CA VAL A 21 6.49 17.77 6.13
C VAL A 21 5.64 16.53 5.81
N ALA A 22 5.33 15.70 6.80
CA ALA A 22 4.65 14.42 6.58
C ALA A 22 3.12 14.53 6.45
N GLN A 23 2.50 15.63 6.90
CA GLN A 23 1.04 15.76 7.01
C GLN A 23 0.37 16.33 5.75
N ASP A 24 1.11 17.05 4.90
CA ASP A 24 0.62 17.63 3.63
C ASP A 24 0.93 16.75 2.40
N ALA A 25 1.56 15.59 2.60
CA ALA A 25 1.84 14.67 1.51
C ALA A 25 0.55 14.03 1.01
N PRO A 26 0.35 13.89 -0.32
CA PRO A 26 -0.89 13.33 -0.87
C PRO A 26 -1.11 11.86 -0.51
N PHE A 27 -0.06 11.16 -0.08
CA PHE A 27 -0.06 9.77 0.36
C PHE A 27 1.23 9.46 1.14
N GLY A 28 1.30 8.29 1.76
CA GLY A 28 2.48 7.81 2.47
C GLY A 28 2.68 8.46 3.85
N THR A 29 1.65 9.14 4.36
CA THR A 29 1.62 9.76 5.69
C THR A 29 1.67 8.69 6.79
N ASP A 30 1.83 9.11 8.05
CA ASP A 30 1.76 8.14 9.16
C ASP A 30 0.36 7.55 9.31
N ALA A 31 -0.69 8.33 9.02
CA ALA A 31 -2.07 7.83 9.00
C ALA A 31 -2.28 6.77 7.90
N ASP A 32 -1.70 6.97 6.71
CA ASP A 32 -1.74 5.95 5.65
C ASP A 32 -1.01 4.67 6.07
N ALA A 33 0.13 4.80 6.74
CA ALA A 33 0.91 3.66 7.21
C ALA A 33 0.19 2.89 8.32
N GLU A 34 -0.43 3.57 9.27
CA GLU A 34 -1.25 2.96 10.32
C GLU A 34 -2.46 2.23 9.73
N TYR A 35 -3.14 2.84 8.75
CA TYR A 35 -4.27 2.21 8.08
C TYR A 35 -3.85 0.97 7.29
N ALA A 36 -2.73 1.06 6.55
CA ALA A 36 -2.16 -0.07 5.84
C ALA A 36 -1.76 -1.22 6.78
N ALA A 37 -1.17 -0.91 7.94
CA ALA A 37 -0.82 -1.95 8.91
C ALA A 37 -2.05 -2.74 9.38
N LYS A 38 -3.17 -2.07 9.64
CA LYS A 38 -4.42 -2.76 9.98
C LYS A 38 -4.98 -3.58 8.82
N LEU A 39 -4.91 -3.05 7.59
CA LEU A 39 -5.33 -3.79 6.40
C LEU A 39 -4.48 -5.05 6.18
N TRP A 40 -3.18 -4.99 6.44
CA TRP A 40 -2.31 -6.17 6.41
C TRP A 40 -2.77 -7.23 7.41
N SER A 41 -3.05 -6.86 8.66
CA SER A 41 -3.57 -7.80 9.66
C SER A 41 -4.88 -8.45 9.23
N VAL A 42 -5.81 -7.69 8.64
CA VAL A 42 -7.05 -8.24 8.07
C VAL A 42 -6.74 -9.25 6.94
N MET A 43 -5.77 -8.94 6.08
CA MET A 43 -5.36 -9.86 5.02
C MET A 43 -4.71 -11.14 5.56
N GLU A 44 -3.93 -11.07 6.64
CA GLU A 44 -3.39 -12.25 7.32
C GLU A 44 -4.50 -13.13 7.90
N GLU A 45 -5.47 -12.53 8.61
CA GLU A 45 -6.64 -13.24 9.16
C GLU A 45 -7.47 -13.95 8.06
N MET A 46 -7.53 -13.34 6.88
CA MET A 46 -8.22 -13.90 5.71
C MET A 46 -7.36 -14.91 4.91
N ASN A 47 -6.13 -15.20 5.35
CA ASN A 47 -5.14 -16.01 4.61
C ASN A 47 -4.83 -15.46 3.20
N LEU A 48 -4.92 -14.16 2.99
CA LEU A 48 -4.58 -13.48 1.73
C LEU A 48 -3.14 -12.96 1.72
N ALA A 49 -2.50 -12.84 2.89
CA ALA A 49 -1.10 -12.47 3.07
C ALA A 49 -0.47 -13.24 4.24
N GLY A 50 0.84 -13.08 4.43
CA GLY A 50 1.59 -13.73 5.50
C GLY A 50 1.89 -15.21 5.25
N GLU A 51 2.39 -15.87 6.29
CA GLU A 51 2.74 -17.29 6.25
C GLU A 51 1.50 -18.16 6.01
N GLY A 52 1.60 -19.13 5.10
CA GLY A 52 0.50 -20.05 4.81
C GLY A 52 -0.65 -19.45 3.99
N MET A 53 -0.49 -18.27 3.42
CA MET A 53 -1.51 -17.63 2.59
C MET A 53 -2.02 -18.55 1.46
N VAL A 54 -3.33 -18.50 1.17
CA VAL A 54 -3.97 -19.25 0.09
C VAL A 54 -3.35 -18.84 -1.23
N ARG A 55 -2.96 -19.80 -2.07
CA ARG A 55 -2.38 -19.59 -3.41
C ARG A 55 -3.38 -19.93 -4.50
N SER A 56 -3.31 -19.22 -5.62
CA SER A 56 -4.02 -19.54 -6.86
C SER A 56 -3.03 -19.87 -7.97
N PHE A 57 -3.50 -20.26 -9.15
CA PHE A 57 -2.64 -20.47 -10.30
C PHE A 57 -2.21 -19.10 -10.87
N PRO A 58 -0.89 -18.81 -10.96
CA PRO A 58 -0.44 -17.53 -11.50
C PRO A 58 -0.71 -17.41 -13.02
N TYR A 59 -0.98 -16.20 -13.49
CA TYR A 59 -1.12 -15.86 -14.91
C TYR A 59 -0.05 -14.86 -15.34
N GLU A 60 0.24 -14.76 -16.64
CA GLU A 60 1.25 -13.84 -17.16
C GLU A 60 0.90 -12.38 -16.84
N GLY A 61 1.88 -11.68 -16.28
CA GLY A 61 1.78 -10.28 -15.93
C GLY A 61 2.31 -9.36 -17.03
N VAL A 62 2.04 -8.07 -16.83
CA VAL A 62 2.60 -7.00 -17.66
C VAL A 62 3.38 -6.04 -16.77
N ALA A 63 4.52 -5.57 -17.26
CA ALA A 63 5.28 -4.53 -16.58
C ALA A 63 4.39 -3.31 -16.29
N PRO A 64 4.51 -2.66 -15.13
CA PRO A 64 5.49 -2.88 -14.07
C PRO A 64 5.06 -3.87 -12.98
N HIS A 65 3.98 -4.64 -13.19
CA HIS A 65 3.32 -5.41 -12.13
C HIS A 65 3.95 -6.77 -11.83
N GLY A 66 5.07 -7.14 -12.47
CA GLY A 66 5.68 -8.47 -12.35
C GLY A 66 5.38 -9.35 -13.55
N MET A 67 6.10 -10.47 -13.64
CA MET A 67 6.02 -11.40 -14.78
C MET A 67 4.90 -12.41 -14.64
N MET A 68 4.58 -12.78 -13.40
CA MET A 68 3.47 -13.65 -13.07
C MET A 68 2.65 -12.98 -11.97
N LEU A 69 1.33 -13.17 -12.01
CA LEU A 69 0.37 -12.53 -11.13
C LEU A 69 -0.60 -13.55 -10.55
N GLU A 70 -1.00 -13.34 -9.30
CA GLU A 70 -2.25 -13.88 -8.76
C GLU A 70 -3.10 -12.70 -8.32
N THR A 71 -4.40 -12.73 -8.61
CA THR A 71 -5.32 -11.68 -8.15
C THR A 71 -6.51 -12.29 -7.45
N PHE A 72 -6.83 -11.78 -6.28
CA PHE A 72 -7.97 -12.17 -5.46
C PHE A 72 -8.91 -10.98 -5.32
N TYR A 73 -10.20 -11.25 -5.47
CA TYR A 73 -11.28 -10.28 -5.30
C TYR A 73 -12.18 -10.78 -4.19
N THR A 74 -12.44 -9.92 -3.20
CA THR A 74 -13.30 -10.23 -2.07
C THR A 74 -13.79 -8.94 -1.42
N THR A 75 -14.45 -9.05 -0.28
CA THR A 75 -14.70 -7.92 0.63
C THR A 75 -13.95 -8.14 1.93
N ALA A 76 -13.61 -7.05 2.61
CA ALA A 76 -13.00 -7.07 3.92
C ALA A 76 -13.64 -6.01 4.83
N THR A 77 -13.69 -6.29 6.12
CA THR A 77 -14.15 -5.33 7.13
C THR A 77 -12.94 -4.79 7.90
N LEU A 78 -12.76 -3.48 7.87
CA LEU A 78 -11.67 -2.78 8.56
C LEU A 78 -12.24 -1.56 9.28
N ASP A 79 -11.96 -1.45 10.58
CA ASP A 79 -12.45 -0.35 11.46
C ASP A 79 -13.99 -0.14 11.38
N GLY A 80 -14.75 -1.22 11.15
CA GLY A 80 -16.22 -1.17 11.05
C GLY A 80 -16.76 -0.81 9.66
N HIS A 81 -15.90 -0.47 8.70
CA HIS A 81 -16.26 -0.29 7.29
C HIS A 81 -16.03 -1.58 6.51
N THR A 82 -16.98 -1.97 5.66
CA THR A 82 -16.82 -3.10 4.74
C THR A 82 -16.67 -2.57 3.33
N GLY A 83 -15.59 -2.95 2.67
CA GLY A 83 -15.27 -2.51 1.31
C GLY A 83 -14.75 -3.63 0.45
N ASP A 84 -14.74 -3.39 -0.86
CA ASP A 84 -14.09 -4.27 -1.82
C ASP A 84 -12.58 -4.32 -1.54
N LEU A 85 -12.01 -5.52 -1.63
CA LEU A 85 -10.61 -5.80 -1.46
C LEU A 85 -10.09 -6.54 -2.69
N VAL A 86 -9.12 -5.94 -3.36
CA VAL A 86 -8.37 -6.55 -4.46
C VAL A 86 -6.94 -6.76 -4.01
N VAL A 87 -6.49 -8.01 -3.95
CA VAL A 87 -5.11 -8.38 -3.59
C VAL A 87 -4.44 -8.96 -4.81
N LYS A 88 -3.44 -8.27 -5.35
CA LYS A 88 -2.62 -8.75 -6.45
C LYS A 88 -1.21 -9.08 -5.97
N ARG A 89 -0.77 -10.31 -6.18
CA ARG A 89 0.60 -10.76 -5.90
C ARG A 89 1.45 -10.61 -7.14
N ASN A 90 2.64 -10.06 -6.96
CA ASN A 90 3.54 -9.69 -8.03
C ASN A 90 4.77 -10.59 -7.96
N TYR A 91 4.89 -11.53 -8.90
CA TYR A 91 5.99 -12.49 -8.92
C TYR A 91 7.06 -12.09 -9.94
N GLY A 92 8.32 -12.38 -9.61
CA GLY A 92 9.49 -12.13 -10.44
C GLY A 92 10.63 -13.12 -10.14
N PRO A 93 11.86 -12.87 -10.62
CA PRO A 93 12.28 -11.72 -11.43
C PRO A 93 11.80 -11.81 -12.89
N GLU A 94 12.27 -10.90 -13.75
CA GLU A 94 12.07 -10.99 -15.20
C GLU A 94 12.46 -12.38 -15.72
N GLY A 95 11.59 -12.97 -16.55
CA GLY A 95 11.78 -14.31 -17.12
C GLY A 95 11.33 -15.48 -16.24
N VAL A 96 10.85 -15.26 -15.01
CA VAL A 96 10.30 -16.36 -14.19
C VAL A 96 9.07 -16.99 -14.86
N SER A 97 9.03 -18.31 -14.90
CA SER A 97 7.90 -19.08 -15.43
C SER A 97 6.87 -19.43 -14.36
N VAL A 98 5.65 -19.78 -14.78
CA VAL A 98 4.60 -20.27 -13.87
C VAL A 98 5.03 -21.49 -13.05
N ASN A 99 5.81 -22.40 -13.65
CA ASN A 99 6.28 -23.60 -12.96
C ASN A 99 7.30 -23.27 -11.85
N GLU A 100 8.17 -22.28 -12.07
CA GLU A 100 9.12 -21.82 -11.06
C GLU A 100 8.38 -21.13 -9.91
N VAL A 101 7.40 -20.28 -10.21
CA VAL A 101 6.55 -19.65 -9.18
C VAL A 101 5.79 -20.71 -8.38
N MET A 102 5.20 -21.72 -9.01
CA MET A 102 4.47 -22.77 -8.28
C MET A 102 5.40 -23.69 -7.46
N ALA A 103 6.65 -23.87 -7.89
CA ALA A 103 7.60 -24.69 -7.16
C ALA A 103 8.12 -24.01 -5.88
N ASP A 104 8.26 -22.68 -5.89
CA ASP A 104 8.75 -21.89 -4.75
C ASP A 104 8.15 -20.47 -4.75
N PRO A 105 6.85 -20.33 -4.41
CA PRO A 105 6.14 -19.06 -4.57
C PRO A 105 6.69 -17.96 -3.65
N ASP A 106 7.16 -18.32 -2.46
CA ASP A 106 7.69 -17.37 -1.48
C ASP A 106 8.98 -16.73 -1.98
N LYS A 107 9.87 -17.53 -2.59
CA LYS A 107 11.10 -17.02 -3.22
C LYS A 107 10.82 -16.05 -4.36
N HIS A 108 9.74 -16.27 -5.09
CA HIS A 108 9.39 -15.48 -6.28
C HIS A 108 8.45 -14.31 -5.99
N LEU A 109 7.87 -14.24 -4.79
CA LEU A 109 6.96 -13.16 -4.39
C LEU A 109 7.74 -11.87 -4.16
N GLY A 110 7.57 -10.91 -5.06
CA GLY A 110 8.24 -9.61 -4.97
C GLY A 110 7.44 -8.57 -4.19
N ALA A 111 6.11 -8.58 -4.34
CA ALA A 111 5.23 -7.63 -3.67
C ALA A 111 3.77 -8.11 -3.62
N LEU A 112 2.98 -7.46 -2.77
CA LEU A 112 1.53 -7.44 -2.86
C LEU A 112 1.09 -6.01 -3.18
N THR A 113 0.38 -5.84 -4.29
CA THR A 113 -0.28 -4.58 -4.67
C THR A 113 -1.77 -4.71 -4.40
N VAL A 114 -2.28 -3.84 -3.53
CA VAL A 114 -3.61 -4.00 -2.93
C VAL A 114 -4.43 -2.73 -3.12
N MET A 115 -5.71 -2.93 -3.38
CA MET A 115 -6.73 -1.89 -3.40
C MET A 115 -7.82 -2.25 -2.38
N PHE A 116 -8.15 -1.32 -1.49
CA PHE A 116 -9.27 -1.46 -0.56
C PHE A 116 -10.22 -0.26 -0.69
N ARG A 117 -11.50 -0.48 -0.93
CA ARG A 117 -12.46 0.61 -1.09
C ARG A 117 -12.86 1.16 0.28
N ARG A 118 -12.51 2.41 0.55
CA ARG A 118 -12.84 3.16 1.78
C ARG A 118 -14.29 3.63 1.78
N GLU A 119 -14.68 4.28 2.86
CA GLU A 119 -15.97 4.96 2.98
C GLU A 119 -16.14 6.02 1.88
N ALA A 120 -17.39 6.25 1.49
CA ALA A 120 -17.73 7.24 0.47
C ALA A 120 -17.14 8.63 0.81
N GLY A 121 -16.44 9.22 -0.15
CA GLY A 121 -15.81 10.53 0.00
C GLY A 121 -14.36 10.50 0.48
N PHE A 122 -13.78 9.31 0.72
CA PHE A 122 -12.34 9.19 0.96
C PHE A 122 -11.53 9.75 -0.22
N ASP A 123 -11.85 9.33 -1.43
CA ASP A 123 -11.24 9.78 -2.68
C ASP A 123 -12.23 9.64 -3.84
N ALA A 124 -13.31 10.42 -3.80
CA ALA A 124 -14.44 10.30 -4.72
C ALA A 124 -14.05 10.39 -6.21
N ASP A 125 -12.98 11.12 -6.55
CA ASP A 125 -12.48 11.23 -7.92
C ASP A 125 -11.84 9.92 -8.43
N ASN A 126 -11.48 9.01 -7.52
CA ASN A 126 -10.76 7.76 -7.78
C ASN A 126 -11.48 6.57 -7.14
N ALA A 127 -12.82 6.61 -7.13
CA ALA A 127 -13.70 5.55 -6.63
C ALA A 127 -13.41 5.09 -5.18
N ASP A 128 -12.97 6.02 -4.33
CA ASP A 128 -12.69 5.80 -2.91
C ASP A 128 -11.66 4.70 -2.62
N TRP A 129 -10.80 4.38 -3.58
CA TRP A 129 -9.75 3.36 -3.39
C TRP A 129 -8.62 3.86 -2.50
N PHE A 130 -8.32 3.09 -1.46
CA PHE A 130 -7.04 3.12 -0.76
C PHE A 130 -6.06 2.17 -1.46
N TRP A 131 -4.93 2.71 -1.90
CA TRP A 131 -3.91 1.99 -2.66
C TRP A 131 -2.73 1.69 -1.76
N VAL A 132 -2.19 0.48 -1.83
CA VAL A 132 -1.00 0.13 -1.04
C VAL A 132 -0.14 -0.92 -1.74
N LYS A 133 1.17 -0.81 -1.55
CA LYS A 133 2.13 -1.83 -1.98
C LYS A 133 2.94 -2.30 -0.79
N TYR A 134 2.82 -3.59 -0.49
CA TYR A 134 3.58 -4.29 0.55
C TYR A 134 4.73 -5.08 -0.07
N LEU A 135 5.82 -5.18 0.67
CA LEU A 135 6.81 -6.24 0.52
C LEU A 135 6.26 -7.55 1.13
N PRO A 136 6.88 -8.72 0.85
CA PRO A 136 6.39 -10.00 1.36
C PRO A 136 6.30 -10.09 2.89
N ASP A 137 7.08 -9.28 3.61
CA ASP A 137 7.09 -9.21 5.07
C ASP A 137 6.02 -8.26 5.66
N GLY A 138 5.17 -7.68 4.82
CA GLY A 138 4.12 -6.73 5.23
C GLY A 138 4.61 -5.29 5.41
N SER A 139 5.90 -5.02 5.23
CA SER A 139 6.40 -3.64 5.24
C SER A 139 5.98 -2.89 3.98
N LEU A 140 5.83 -1.57 4.09
CA LEU A 140 5.45 -0.73 2.95
C LEU A 140 6.62 -0.50 2.00
N ASP A 141 6.40 -0.81 0.72
CA ASP A 141 7.34 -0.46 -0.32
C ASP A 141 7.40 1.08 -0.48
N LYS A 142 8.50 1.58 -1.03
CA LYS A 142 8.78 3.00 -1.19
C LYS A 142 9.11 3.34 -2.63
N ASN A 143 8.66 4.50 -3.07
CA ASN A 143 9.10 5.03 -4.36
C ASN A 143 10.57 5.52 -4.29
N PRO A 144 11.20 5.90 -5.42
CA PRO A 144 12.58 6.39 -5.44
C PRO A 144 12.84 7.65 -4.60
N LYS A 145 11.79 8.38 -4.21
CA LYS A 145 11.87 9.55 -3.30
C LYS A 145 11.73 9.15 -1.82
N GLY A 146 11.65 7.85 -1.51
CA GLY A 146 11.49 7.33 -0.15
C GLY A 146 10.07 7.43 0.43
N MET A 147 9.08 7.85 -0.36
CA MET A 147 7.70 7.94 0.11
C MET A 147 7.07 6.54 0.14
N ARG A 148 6.44 6.19 1.26
CA ARG A 148 5.71 4.93 1.44
C ARG A 148 4.55 4.86 0.46
N LEU A 149 4.35 3.72 -0.18
CA LEU A 149 3.27 3.49 -1.14
C LEU A 149 2.01 3.01 -0.40
N ALA A 150 1.32 3.94 0.26
CA ALA A 150 0.04 3.71 0.94
C ALA A 150 -0.82 4.99 0.88
N GLY A 151 -2.14 4.87 0.72
CA GLY A 151 -3.06 6.02 0.65
C GLY A 151 -3.55 6.32 -0.76
N LYS A 152 -3.63 7.61 -1.12
CA LYS A 152 -4.02 8.08 -2.47
C LYS A 152 -2.80 8.07 -3.40
N VAL A 153 -2.21 6.89 -3.57
CA VAL A 153 -0.89 6.72 -4.21
C VAL A 153 -0.90 7.29 -5.63
N ALA A 154 -0.06 8.31 -5.83
CA ALA A 154 0.10 9.05 -7.09
C ALA A 154 -1.12 9.87 -7.54
N LYS A 155 -2.01 10.29 -6.62
CA LYS A 155 -3.07 11.27 -6.95
C LYS A 155 -2.45 12.56 -7.48
N GLY A 156 -2.90 13.00 -8.64
CA GLY A 156 -2.43 14.22 -9.30
C GLY A 156 -1.05 14.12 -9.96
N ALA A 157 -0.50 12.90 -10.10
CA ALA A 157 0.74 12.65 -10.84
C ALA A 157 0.45 11.99 -12.21
N ASP A 158 1.40 12.09 -13.14
CA ASP A 158 1.30 11.49 -14.48
C ASP A 158 1.61 9.98 -14.51
N GLN A 159 2.18 9.45 -13.42
CA GLN A 159 2.62 8.05 -13.31
C GLN A 159 2.35 7.52 -11.90
N GLY A 160 2.00 6.23 -11.81
CA GLY A 160 1.75 5.52 -10.56
C GLY A 160 0.37 4.86 -10.54
N CYS A 161 -0.04 4.37 -9.37
CA CYS A 161 -1.24 3.54 -9.21
C CYS A 161 -2.50 4.22 -9.76
N ILE A 162 -2.87 5.38 -9.19
CA ILE A 162 -4.07 6.12 -9.61
C ILE A 162 -3.97 6.56 -11.08
N ALA A 163 -2.82 7.11 -11.49
CA ALA A 163 -2.62 7.61 -12.85
C ALA A 163 -2.89 6.54 -13.91
N CYS A 164 -2.32 5.33 -13.76
CA CYS A 164 -2.53 4.24 -14.71
C CYS A 164 -3.94 3.66 -14.63
N HIS A 165 -4.52 3.56 -13.42
CA HIS A 165 -5.85 2.99 -13.23
C HIS A 165 -6.99 3.93 -13.62
N SER A 166 -6.75 5.23 -13.77
CA SER A 166 -7.74 6.18 -14.33
C SER A 166 -8.20 5.81 -15.76
N GLY A 167 -7.39 5.04 -16.49
CA GLY A 167 -7.74 4.52 -17.81
C GLY A 167 -8.58 3.24 -17.80
N ALA A 168 -8.91 2.70 -16.62
CA ALA A 168 -9.62 1.43 -16.48
C ALA A 168 -11.16 1.56 -16.48
N GLY A 169 -11.67 2.80 -16.46
CA GLY A 169 -13.09 3.10 -16.31
C GLY A 169 -13.42 3.62 -14.90
N ASP A 170 -14.73 3.83 -14.65
CA ASP A 170 -15.22 4.53 -13.45
C ASP A 170 -14.87 3.82 -12.14
N ASP A 171 -14.72 2.49 -12.15
CA ASP A 171 -14.38 1.69 -10.97
C ASP A 171 -12.87 1.51 -10.76
N MET A 172 -12.04 2.08 -11.65
CA MET A 172 -10.57 2.04 -11.61
C MET A 172 -9.98 0.62 -11.69
N LEU A 173 -10.70 -0.38 -12.21
CA LEU A 173 -10.21 -1.77 -12.34
C LEU A 173 -10.23 -2.24 -13.79
N PHE A 174 -9.18 -2.93 -14.23
CA PHE A 174 -9.14 -3.48 -15.61
C PHE A 174 -9.89 -4.82 -15.74
N THR A 175 -10.51 -5.27 -14.66
CA THR A 175 -11.11 -6.61 -14.45
C THR A 175 -12.49 -6.47 -13.82
N THR A 176 -13.25 -5.48 -14.29
CA THR A 176 -14.50 -4.96 -13.68
C THR A 176 -15.62 -5.99 -13.50
N ASP A 177 -15.56 -7.13 -14.18
CA ASP A 177 -16.51 -8.24 -14.07
C ASP A 177 -16.32 -9.13 -12.84
N HIS A 178 -15.24 -8.92 -12.07
CA HIS A 178 -14.91 -9.72 -10.89
C HIS A 178 -15.40 -9.15 -9.55
N LEU A 179 -15.82 -7.88 -9.51
CA LEU A 179 -16.49 -7.30 -8.34
C LEU A 179 -18.01 -7.35 -8.54
N ALA A 180 -18.76 -7.57 -7.46
CA ALA A 180 -20.20 -7.48 -7.53
C ALA A 180 -20.57 -6.04 -7.95
N SER A 181 -21.34 -5.88 -9.02
CA SER A 181 -21.83 -4.57 -9.45
C SER A 181 -22.67 -3.96 -8.32
N ASN A 182 -22.30 -2.75 -7.88
CA ASN A 182 -23.09 -1.94 -6.95
C ASN A 182 -24.43 -1.55 -7.56
#